data_AF-A0A811UCZ6-F1
#
_entry.id   AF-A0A811UCZ6-F1
#
_cell.length_a   1.000
_cell.length_b   1.000
_cell.length_c   1.000
_cell.angle_alpha   90.00
_cell.angle_beta   90.00
_cell.angle_gamma   90.00
#
_symmetry.space_group_name_H-M   'P 1'
#
loop_
_entity.id
_entity.type
_entity.pdbx_description
1 polymer ?
#
loop_
_entity_poly.entity_id
_entity_poly.type
_entity_poly.pdbx_seq_one_letter_code
_entity_poly.pdbx_strand_id
1 'polypeptide(L)'
;MLKDLLSCSSVCRRWLGWIVGTVHSSGLFELRLRYFNNDYGRDSEGNCCSGISDPQTGKCIGTCKTRFRVCLKHYQAKIDTTSPCTYGDVVTPILGENSVNLTNTQKFKSKGFTNPIQFAFNFAWPVSGEKKNIFYLYLV
;
A
#
# COMPACT_ATOMS: atom_id res chain seq x y z
N MET A 1 -1.80 -22.85 29.58
CA MET A 1 -2.78 -21.75 29.52
C MET A 1 -2.49 -21.04 28.21
N LEU A 2 -3.12 -21.32 27.06
CA LEU A 2 -4.41 -21.94 26.73
C LEU A 2 -4.17 -23.01 25.65
N LYS A 3 -4.84 -24.15 25.78
CA LYS A 3 -4.78 -25.32 24.89
C LYS A 3 -5.92 -25.25 23.87
N ASP A 4 -5.63 -25.70 22.66
CA ASP A 4 -6.48 -26.38 21.68
C ASP A 4 -7.79 -25.74 21.20
N LEU A 5 -7.86 -25.50 19.88
CA LEU A 5 -9.01 -25.94 19.08
C LEU A 5 -8.52 -26.36 17.67
N LEU A 6 -7.94 -27.57 17.63
CA LEU A 6 -7.88 -28.39 16.43
C LEU A 6 -9.31 -28.83 16.09
N SER A 7 -9.80 -28.49 14.90
CA SER A 7 -10.87 -29.26 14.25
C SER A 7 -10.27 -30.02 13.09
N CYS A 8 -9.65 -31.17 13.39
CA CYS A 8 -9.41 -32.22 12.41
C CYS A 8 -10.15 -33.44 12.93
N SER A 9 -11.41 -33.59 12.49
CA SER A 9 -12.22 -34.76 12.79
C SER A 9 -11.61 -35.96 12.07
N SER A 10 -10.82 -36.74 12.79
CA SER A 10 -10.35 -38.04 12.37
C SER A 10 -11.51 -39.04 12.43
N VAL A 11 -12.30 -39.12 11.36
CA VAL A 11 -13.20 -40.26 11.11
C VAL A 11 -12.51 -41.22 10.15
N CYS A 12 -12.24 -42.41 10.71
CA CYS A 12 -12.18 -43.74 10.11
C CYS A 12 -11.58 -43.93 8.71
N ARG A 13 -10.58 -44.82 8.67
CA ARG A 13 -9.98 -45.39 7.46
C ARG A 13 -11.03 -45.94 6.49
N ARG A 14 -10.82 -45.57 5.22
CA ARG A 14 -10.97 -46.36 3.98
C ARG A 14 -12.40 -46.63 3.51
N TRP A 15 -12.90 -45.78 2.61
CA TRP A 15 -13.59 -46.15 1.36
C TRP A 15 -13.39 -45.02 0.33
N LEU A 16 -13.33 -45.37 -0.95
CA LEU A 16 -12.81 -44.58 -2.07
C LEU A 16 -13.39 -43.16 -2.20
N GLY A 17 -12.52 -42.14 -2.12
CA GLY A 17 -12.86 -40.76 -2.45
C GLY A 17 -11.65 -39.87 -2.25
N TRP A 18 -11.15 -39.28 -3.34
CA TRP A 18 -10.05 -38.32 -3.31
C TRP A 18 -10.50 -37.07 -2.54
N ILE A 19 -10.24 -37.02 -1.23
CA ILE A 19 -10.41 -35.77 -0.47
C ILE A 19 -9.21 -34.91 -0.79
N VAL A 20 -9.30 -34.14 -1.89
CA VAL A 20 -8.37 -33.04 -2.14
C VAL A 20 -8.66 -31.98 -1.09
N GLY A 21 -7.83 -31.90 -0.05
CA GLY A 21 -7.90 -30.84 0.94
C GLY A 21 -7.49 -29.51 0.32
N THR A 22 -8.39 -28.52 0.31
CA THR A 22 -8.07 -27.16 -0.14
C THR A 22 -7.16 -26.50 0.89
N VAL A 23 -5.90 -26.24 0.54
CA VAL A 23 -5.00 -25.43 1.35
C VAL A 23 -5.34 -23.96 1.18
N HIS A 24 -5.67 -23.26 2.27
CA HIS A 24 -5.93 -21.82 2.27
C HIS A 24 -4.73 -21.09 2.86
N SER A 25 -4.20 -20.11 2.12
CA SER A 25 -3.11 -19.25 2.58
C SER A 25 -3.67 -17.85 2.76
N SER A 26 -3.42 -17.23 3.91
CA SER A 26 -3.85 -15.87 4.20
C SER A 26 -2.74 -15.13 4.94
N GLY A 27 -2.72 -13.81 4.79
CA GLY A 27 -1.75 -12.97 5.48
C GLY A 27 -2.07 -11.48 5.37
N LEU A 28 -1.16 -10.67 5.92
CA LEU A 28 -1.25 -9.23 5.93
C LEU A 28 0.01 -8.65 5.30
N PHE A 29 -0.16 -7.81 4.29
CA PHE A 29 0.92 -7.00 3.75
C PHE A 29 0.90 -5.62 4.38
N GLU A 30 2.01 -5.18 4.97
CA GLU A 30 2.11 -3.89 5.64
C GLU A 30 3.06 -2.94 4.89
N LEU A 31 2.56 -1.75 4.54
CA LEU A 31 3.35 -0.65 4.00
C LEU A 31 3.49 0.46 5.05
N ARG A 32 4.72 0.68 5.53
CA ARG A 32 5.02 1.76 6.47
C ARG A 32 5.61 2.97 5.76
N LEU A 33 4.89 4.09 5.77
CA LEU A 33 5.43 5.37 5.31
C LEU A 33 6.32 5.98 6.40
N ARG A 34 7.50 6.50 6.04
CA ARG A 34 8.45 7.07 7.02
C ARG A 34 8.62 8.58 6.87
N TYR A 35 9.11 9.01 5.72
CA TYR A 35 9.42 10.40 5.45
C TYR A 35 9.14 10.69 3.98
N PHE A 36 8.65 11.90 3.70
CA PHE A 36 8.47 12.43 2.37
C PHE A 36 9.00 13.85 2.31
N ASN A 37 9.63 14.21 1.19
CA ASN A 37 10.29 15.47 0.98
C ASN A 37 10.10 15.96 -0.45
N ASN A 38 9.63 17.20 -0.58
CA ASN A 38 9.47 17.90 -1.85
C ASN A 38 9.89 19.36 -1.70
N ASP A 39 11.19 19.59 -1.54
CA ASP A 39 11.75 20.94 -1.33
C ASP A 39 11.49 21.89 -2.52
N TYR A 40 11.23 21.33 -3.70
CA TYR A 40 10.93 22.10 -4.91
C TYR A 40 9.47 22.53 -5.02
N GLY A 41 8.56 21.93 -4.24
CA GLY A 41 7.14 22.25 -4.29
C GLY A 41 6.49 21.97 -5.65
N ARG A 42 6.98 20.94 -6.37
CA ARG A 42 6.53 20.57 -7.72
C ARG A 42 5.75 19.26 -7.73
N ASP A 43 4.85 19.13 -8.69
CA ASP A 43 4.14 17.89 -8.98
C ASP A 43 4.95 16.94 -9.88
N SER A 44 4.35 15.80 -10.24
CA SER A 44 4.98 14.81 -11.12
C SER A 44 5.19 15.28 -12.56
N GLU A 45 4.50 16.33 -12.99
CA GLU A 45 4.64 16.94 -14.32
C GLU A 45 5.70 18.05 -14.32
N GLY A 46 6.24 18.39 -13.14
CA GLY A 46 7.24 19.43 -12.95
C GLY A 46 6.65 20.83 -12.74
N ASN A 47 5.33 20.94 -12.62
CA ASN A 47 4.65 22.21 -12.37
C ASN A 47 4.63 22.51 -10.86
N CYS A 48 4.53 23.79 -10.50
CA CYS A 48 4.37 24.17 -9.10
C CYS A 48 2.99 23.78 -8.58
N CYS A 49 2.90 23.19 -7.38
CA CYS A 49 1.61 22.77 -6.80
C CYS A 49 0.62 23.92 -6.61
N SER A 50 1.12 25.14 -6.43
CA SER A 50 0.33 26.37 -6.34
C SER A 50 -0.06 26.96 -7.71
N GLY A 51 0.53 26.46 -8.79
CA GLY A 51 0.48 27.06 -10.13
C GLY A 51 1.37 28.29 -10.31
N ILE A 52 2.10 28.72 -9.27
CA ILE A 52 2.84 29.98 -9.26
C ILE A 52 4.33 29.70 -9.07
N SER A 53 5.14 30.17 -10.02
CA SER A 53 6.60 30.21 -9.92
C SER A 53 7.10 31.65 -9.82
N ASP A 54 8.19 31.83 -9.10
CA ASP A 54 8.94 33.07 -9.06
C ASP A 54 9.56 33.34 -10.45
N PRO A 55 9.22 34.45 -11.13
CA PRO A 55 9.75 34.77 -12.46
C PRO A 55 11.26 35.01 -12.50
N GLN A 56 11.87 35.39 -11.36
CA GLN A 56 13.29 35.71 -11.25
C GLN A 56 14.11 34.49 -10.85
N THR A 57 13.59 33.65 -9.94
CA THR A 57 14.34 32.52 -9.38
C THR A 57 13.90 31.14 -9.89
N GLY A 58 12.74 31.05 -10.56
CA GLY A 58 12.15 29.79 -11.03
C GLY A 58 11.68 28.85 -9.91
N LYS A 59 11.69 29.31 -8.66
CA LYS A 59 11.23 28.55 -7.49
C LYS A 59 9.71 28.59 -7.37
N CYS A 60 9.11 27.52 -6.87
CA CYS A 60 7.68 27.49 -6.64
C CYS A 60 7.30 28.34 -5.42
N ILE A 61 6.26 29.15 -5.58
CA ILE A 61 5.72 30.00 -4.51
C ILE A 61 4.54 29.29 -3.88
N GLY A 62 4.60 29.00 -2.58
CA GLY A 62 3.56 28.29 -1.85
C GLY A 62 3.93 26.84 -1.53
N THR A 63 2.97 26.07 -1.02
CA THR A 63 3.20 24.71 -0.54
C THR A 63 2.24 23.71 -1.18
N CYS A 64 2.74 22.49 -1.41
CA CYS A 64 1.94 21.36 -1.88
C CYS A 64 1.09 20.80 -0.74
N LYS A 65 -0.09 20.25 -1.04
CA LYS A 65 -0.88 19.48 -0.08
C LYS A 65 -0.70 18.01 -0.37
N THR A 66 0.15 17.35 0.40
CA THR A 66 0.58 15.98 0.10
C THR A 66 -0.42 14.95 0.58
N ARG A 67 -0.90 14.11 -0.36
CA ARG A 67 -1.58 12.84 -0.07
C ARG A 67 -0.86 11.67 -0.75
N PHE A 68 -1.11 10.47 -0.25
CA PHE A 68 -0.54 9.24 -0.80
C PHE A 68 -1.67 8.36 -1.32
N ARG A 69 -1.51 7.83 -2.52
CA ARG A 69 -2.32 6.74 -3.04
C ARG A 69 -1.45 5.50 -3.18
N VAL A 70 -1.83 4.44 -2.50
CA VAL A 70 -1.13 3.16 -2.48
C VAL A 70 -1.97 2.15 -3.24
N CYS A 71 -1.43 1.68 -4.36
CA CYS A 71 -2.08 0.70 -5.21
C CYS A 71 -1.25 -0.60 -5.21
N LEU A 72 -1.86 -1.68 -4.72
CA LEU A 72 -1.27 -3.00 -4.71
C LEU A 72 -1.89 -3.86 -5.81
N LYS A 73 -1.06 -4.39 -6.72
CA LYS A 73 -1.52 -5.24 -7.82
C LYS A 73 -0.56 -6.39 -8.14
N HIS A 74 -1.07 -7.33 -8.93
CA HIS A 74 -0.26 -8.41 -9.49
C HIS A 74 0.84 -7.87 -10.40
N TYR A 75 1.90 -8.68 -10.55
CA TYR A 75 2.99 -8.36 -11.46
C TYR A 75 2.48 -8.23 -12.90
N GLN A 76 2.86 -7.14 -13.55
CA GLN A 76 2.69 -6.95 -14.99
C GLN A 76 4.06 -6.61 -15.59
N ALA A 77 4.41 -7.26 -16.70
CA ALA A 77 5.68 -6.99 -17.38
C ALA A 77 5.81 -5.53 -17.82
N LYS A 78 4.69 -4.92 -18.23
CA LYS A 78 4.57 -3.48 -18.47
C LYS A 78 3.76 -2.85 -17.34
N ILE A 79 4.29 -1.78 -16.79
CA ILE A 79 3.65 -1.00 -15.75
C ILE A 79 2.44 -0.26 -16.35
N ASP A 80 1.23 -0.68 -15.99
CA ASP A 80 0.00 0.05 -16.30
C ASP A 80 -0.48 0.88 -15.09
N THR A 81 -0.54 2.20 -15.22
CA THR A 81 -1.00 3.10 -14.16
C THR A 81 -2.51 3.32 -14.18
N THR A 82 -3.20 2.85 -15.22
CA THR A 82 -4.62 3.09 -15.48
C THR A 82 -5.51 1.93 -15.03
N SER A 83 -4.98 0.71 -15.00
CA SER A 83 -5.69 -0.47 -14.52
C SER A 83 -6.06 -0.38 -13.03
N PRO A 84 -7.21 -0.94 -12.60
CA PRO A 84 -7.60 -1.00 -11.19
C PRO A 84 -6.64 -1.86 -10.36
N CYS A 85 -6.52 -1.54 -9.06
CA CYS A 85 -5.66 -2.26 -8.12
C CYS A 85 -6.28 -3.59 -7.72
N THR A 86 -5.62 -4.72 -8.03
CA THR A 86 -6.21 -6.05 -7.83
C THR A 86 -6.16 -6.55 -6.38
N TYR A 87 -5.18 -6.11 -5.60
CA TYR A 87 -4.99 -6.56 -4.21
C TYR A 87 -5.36 -5.49 -3.18
N GLY A 88 -5.45 -4.23 -3.61
CA GLY A 88 -6.03 -3.15 -2.80
C GLY A 88 -5.64 -1.75 -3.26
N ASP A 89 -6.48 -0.77 -2.94
CA ASP A 89 -6.28 0.65 -3.21
C ASP A 89 -6.58 1.44 -1.94
N VAL A 90 -5.64 2.26 -1.50
CA VAL A 90 -5.80 3.13 -0.32
C VAL A 90 -5.37 4.53 -0.69
N VAL A 91 -6.26 5.49 -0.48
CA VAL A 91 -5.96 6.92 -0.60
C VAL A 91 -5.96 7.54 0.78
N THR A 92 -4.86 8.19 1.15
CA THR A 92 -4.76 8.88 2.43
C THR A 92 -5.41 10.27 2.35
N PRO A 93 -5.87 10.81 3.49
CA PRO A 93 -6.13 12.24 3.61
C PRO A 93 -4.83 13.04 3.42
N ILE A 94 -4.93 14.37 3.40
CA ILE A 94 -3.77 15.26 3.35
C ILE A 94 -2.97 15.10 4.65
N LEU A 95 -1.75 14.55 4.54
CA LEU A 95 -0.94 14.24 5.71
C LEU A 95 -0.04 15.41 6.12
N GLY A 96 0.42 16.19 5.14
CA GLY A 96 1.26 17.35 5.36
C GLY A 96 1.44 18.17 4.09
N GLU A 97 2.45 19.03 4.11
CA GLU A 97 2.77 19.91 2.99
C GLU A 97 3.94 19.34 2.16
N ASN A 98 4.88 20.18 1.73
CA ASN A 98 6.07 19.78 0.95
C ASN A 98 6.86 18.65 1.61
N SER A 99 7.05 18.70 2.92
CA SER A 99 7.80 17.68 3.66
C SER A 99 6.99 17.21 4.85
N VAL A 100 6.89 15.89 5.01
CA VAL A 100 6.12 15.27 6.09
C VAL A 100 6.87 14.09 6.69
N ASN A 101 7.03 14.12 8.01
CA ASN A 101 7.54 13.00 8.79
C ASN A 101 6.37 12.19 9.36
N LEU A 102 6.25 10.94 8.89
CA LEU A 102 5.14 10.02 9.15
C LEU A 102 5.44 9.04 10.29
N THR A 103 6.59 9.18 10.97
CA THR A 103 6.99 8.30 12.08
C THR A 103 6.12 8.49 13.33
N ASN A 104 5.59 9.69 13.57
CA ASN A 104 4.68 9.94 14.69
C ASN A 104 3.24 9.58 14.31
N THR A 105 2.91 8.29 14.44
CA THR A 105 1.62 7.72 14.02
C THR A 105 0.42 8.31 14.75
N GLN A 106 0.56 8.76 16.00
CA GLN A 106 -0.55 9.33 16.77
C GLN A 106 -1.09 10.62 16.16
N LYS A 107 -0.19 11.48 15.64
CA LYS A 107 -0.56 12.74 14.97
C LYS A 107 -1.48 12.51 13.76
N PHE A 108 -1.33 11.37 13.09
CA PHE A 108 -2.07 11.08 11.87
C PHE A 108 -3.33 10.25 12.11
N LYS A 109 -3.42 9.54 13.24
CA LYS A 109 -4.67 8.85 13.64
C LYS A 109 -5.83 9.83 13.77
N SER A 110 -5.62 11.00 14.35
CA SER A 110 -6.64 12.06 14.44
C SER A 110 -7.03 12.64 13.08
N LYS A 111 -6.15 12.55 12.08
CA LYS A 111 -6.42 12.93 10.69
C LYS A 111 -7.08 11.81 9.88
N GLY A 112 -7.40 10.66 10.48
CA GLY A 112 -7.98 9.51 9.79
C GLY A 112 -6.98 8.67 9.00
N PHE A 113 -5.67 8.77 9.29
CA PHE A 113 -4.65 7.95 8.66
C PHE A 113 -3.99 7.01 9.67
N THR A 114 -3.95 5.72 9.33
CA THR A 114 -3.24 4.69 10.09
C THR A 114 -1.97 4.28 9.35
N ASN A 115 -0.84 4.30 10.06
CA ASN A 115 0.47 3.88 9.56
C ASN A 115 0.99 2.78 10.50
N PRO A 116 1.29 1.57 10.02
CA PRO A 116 1.34 1.12 8.62
C PRO A 116 -0.03 0.95 7.95
N ILE A 117 -0.04 1.06 6.61
CA ILE A 117 -1.17 0.71 5.74
C ILE A 117 -1.17 -0.80 5.57
N GLN A 118 -2.32 -1.45 5.76
CA GLN A 118 -2.43 -2.90 5.80
C GLN A 118 -3.34 -3.41 4.68
N PHE A 119 -2.88 -4.41 3.94
CA PHE A 119 -3.63 -5.10 2.90
C PHE A 119 -3.78 -6.57 3.28
N ALA A 120 -4.99 -6.98 3.65
CA ALA A 120 -5.30 -8.37 3.93
C ALA A 120 -5.41 -9.15 2.62
N PHE A 121 -4.82 -10.35 2.58
CA PHE A 121 -4.93 -11.25 1.43
C PHE A 121 -5.27 -12.67 1.87
N ASN A 122 -5.94 -13.40 0.99
CA ASN A 122 -6.38 -14.79 1.17
C ASN A 122 -5.84 -15.72 0.06
N PHE A 123 -4.74 -15.33 -0.56
CA PHE A 123 -4.03 -16.11 -1.57
C PHE A 123 -2.59 -16.40 -1.15
N ALA A 124 -1.97 -17.40 -1.77
CA ALA A 124 -0.56 -17.70 -1.55
C ALA A 124 0.31 -16.55 -2.06
N TRP A 125 1.03 -15.87 -1.15
CA TRP A 125 1.87 -14.74 -1.52
C TRP A 125 3.03 -15.20 -2.42
N PRO A 126 3.21 -14.65 -3.63
CA PRO A 126 4.28 -15.07 -4.53
C PRO A 126 5.61 -14.45 -4.08
N VAL A 127 6.28 -15.07 -3.09
CA VAL A 127 7.62 -14.67 -2.62
C VAL A 127 8.76 -15.35 -3.38
N SER A 128 8.48 -16.48 -4.05
CA SER A 128 9.51 -17.42 -4.53
C SER A 128 9.47 -17.76 -6.02
N GLY A 129 8.45 -17.32 -6.76
CA GLY A 129 8.43 -17.40 -8.23
C GLY A 129 8.89 -16.09 -8.85
N GLU A 130 9.39 -16.11 -10.08
CA GLU A 130 9.85 -14.94 -10.86
C GLU A 130 8.85 -13.76 -10.95
N LYS A 131 7.61 -13.94 -10.45
CA LYS A 131 6.56 -12.92 -10.35
C LYS A 131 6.78 -12.03 -9.11
N LYS A 132 7.48 -10.91 -9.28
CA LYS A 132 7.60 -9.87 -8.25
C LYS A 132 6.29 -9.08 -8.12
N ASN A 133 5.68 -8.99 -6.94
CA ASN A 133 4.55 -8.05 -6.76
C ASN A 133 5.01 -6.61 -7.03
N ILE A 134 4.16 -5.79 -7.68
CA ILE A 134 4.50 -4.39 -7.96
C ILE A 134 3.65 -3.47 -7.08
N PHE A 135 4.36 -2.60 -6.35
CA PHE A 135 3.79 -1.59 -5.48
C PHE A 135 3.91 -0.24 -6.18
N TYR A 136 2.78 0.43 -6.39
CA TYR A 136 2.79 1.79 -6.90
C TYR A 136 2.38 2.74 -5.79
N LEU A 137 3.30 3.63 -5.47
CA LEU A 137 3.03 4.78 -4.63
C LEU A 137 2.86 5.99 -5.55
N TYR A 138 1.62 6.43 -5.70
CA TYR A 138 1.35 7.70 -6.37
C TYR A 138 1.29 8.79 -5.31
N LEU A 139 2.08 9.83 -5.54
CA LEU A 139 2.01 11.09 -4.83
C LEU A 139 1.03 11.97 -5.59
N VAL A 140 0.01 12.47 -4.90
CA VAL A 140 -0.97 13.40 -5.47
C VAL A 140 -1.13 14.61 -4.56
#